data_AF-A0A821IV20-F1
#
_entry.id   AF-A0A821IV20-F1
#
_cell.length_a   1.000
_cell.length_b   1.000
_cell.length_c   1.000
_cell.angle_alpha   90.00
_cell.angle_beta   90.00
_cell.angle_gamma   90.00
#
_symmetry.space_group_name_H-M   'P 1'
#
loop_
_entity.id
_entity.type
_entity.pdbx_description
1 polymer ?
#
loop_
_entity_poly.entity_id
_entity_poly.type
_entity_poly.pdbx_seq_one_letter_code
_entity_poly.pdbx_strand_id
1 'polypeptide(L)'
;MRKECYLPMELVDVEPARMKKITDEQRALMCRHSTMHPSVYIKSINEIRKNPQKQCFEEDPFVAAWNMNVSTDMLTLPARVLPMPEIVYTDQYHVTSGAVRDVGTWQMKPTRFRTPAKFPAVWGMINLSSLDQHACEDFYNELSRIAVERGMECCPPVIYEEYDSTNSRADGIIRVLNQFLQRNNGCNFFVVILPVKTTKQ
;
A
#
# COMPACT_ATOMS: atom_id res chain seq x y z
N MET A 1 3.84 -22.78 -49.55
CA MET A 1 2.40 -22.69 -49.20
C MET A 1 2.24 -23.05 -47.73
N ARG A 2 1.92 -22.10 -46.85
CA ARG A 2 1.51 -22.44 -45.49
C ARG A 2 0.06 -22.94 -45.56
N LYS A 3 -0.18 -24.14 -45.03
CA LYS A 3 -1.50 -24.75 -45.02
C LYS A 3 -2.29 -24.08 -43.90
N GLU A 4 -3.35 -23.34 -44.25
CA GLU A 4 -4.25 -22.78 -43.25
C GLU A 4 -4.99 -23.93 -42.57
N CYS A 5 -4.86 -24.01 -41.25
CA CYS A 5 -5.51 -25.02 -40.42
C CYS A 5 -6.61 -24.33 -39.62
N TYR A 6 -7.86 -24.63 -39.94
CA TYR A 6 -9.02 -24.13 -39.25
C TYR A 6 -9.50 -25.19 -38.26
N LEU A 7 -9.51 -24.85 -36.97
CA LEU A 7 -10.05 -25.68 -35.92
C LEU A 7 -11.40 -25.09 -35.49
N PRO A 8 -12.49 -25.87 -35.54
CA PRO A 8 -13.76 -25.49 -34.91
C PRO A 8 -13.54 -25.15 -33.43
N MET A 9 -14.14 -24.08 -32.92
CA MET A 9 -13.92 -23.63 -31.54
C MET A 9 -14.42 -24.65 -30.51
N GLU A 10 -15.34 -25.53 -30.90
CA GLU A 10 -15.86 -26.64 -30.11
C GLU A 10 -14.79 -27.73 -29.85
N LEU A 11 -13.72 -27.76 -30.65
CA LEU A 11 -12.64 -28.74 -30.58
C LEU A 11 -11.35 -28.16 -29.98
N VAL A 12 -11.39 -26.91 -29.51
CA VAL A 12 -10.23 -26.22 -28.93
C VAL A 12 -10.51 -25.90 -27.47
N ASP A 13 -9.69 -26.44 -26.58
CA ASP A 13 -9.62 -25.95 -25.20
C ASP A 13 -8.61 -24.79 -25.13
N VAL A 14 -9.02 -23.71 -24.48
CA VAL A 14 -8.14 -22.55 -24.31
C VAL A 14 -7.29 -22.86 -23.08
N GLU A 15 -6.07 -23.34 -23.32
CA GLU A 15 -5.07 -23.41 -22.26
C GLU A 15 -4.98 -22.01 -21.59
N PRO A 16 -4.89 -21.90 -20.25
CA PRO A 16 -4.84 -20.61 -19.54
C PRO A 16 -3.49 -19.90 -19.78
N ALA A 17 -3.07 -19.78 -21.03
CA ALA A 17 -1.98 -18.96 -21.49
C ALA A 17 -2.50 -17.52 -21.66
N ARG A 18 -2.48 -16.77 -20.56
CA ARG A 18 -1.89 -15.41 -20.49
C ARG A 18 -2.20 -14.74 -19.16
N MET A 19 -1.14 -14.21 -18.54
CA MET A 19 -1.15 -13.22 -17.47
C MET A 19 -1.73 -11.87 -17.95
N LYS A 20 -3.00 -11.83 -18.36
CA LYS A 20 -3.69 -10.54 -18.46
C LYS A 20 -3.87 -10.03 -17.03
N LYS A 21 -3.65 -8.74 -16.82
CA LYS A 21 -3.98 -8.10 -15.55
C LYS A 21 -5.47 -8.35 -15.30
N ILE A 22 -5.76 -9.12 -14.25
CA ILE A 22 -7.13 -9.35 -13.80
C ILE A 22 -7.79 -8.02 -13.45
N THR A 23 -9.11 -7.92 -13.59
CA THR A 23 -9.85 -6.72 -13.20
C THR A 23 -9.71 -6.48 -11.68
N ASP A 24 -9.91 -5.26 -11.21
CA ASP A 24 -9.82 -4.97 -9.78
C ASP A 24 -10.87 -5.76 -8.97
N GLU A 25 -12.03 -6.07 -9.57
CA GLU A 25 -13.04 -6.96 -9.01
C GLU A 25 -12.56 -8.40 -8.89
N GLN A 26 -11.99 -8.96 -9.97
CA GLN A 26 -11.40 -10.30 -9.95
C GLN A 26 -10.25 -10.38 -8.94
N ARG A 27 -9.44 -9.32 -8.85
CA ARG A 27 -8.36 -9.21 -7.84
C ARG A 27 -8.92 -9.19 -6.43
N ALA A 28 -9.97 -8.41 -6.17
CA ALA A 28 -10.62 -8.36 -4.87
C ALA A 28 -11.22 -9.73 -4.49
N LEU A 29 -11.86 -10.42 -5.44
CA LEU A 29 -12.39 -11.77 -5.23
C LEU A 29 -11.26 -12.75 -4.92
N MET A 30 -10.17 -12.71 -5.68
CA MET A 30 -9.02 -13.59 -5.47
C MET A 30 -8.38 -13.33 -4.10
N CYS A 31 -8.16 -12.06 -3.73
CA CYS A 31 -7.64 -11.70 -2.42
C CYS A 31 -8.56 -12.21 -1.29
N ARG A 32 -9.88 -12.06 -1.42
CA ARG A 32 -10.82 -12.58 -0.42
C ARG A 32 -10.78 -14.10 -0.31
N HIS A 33 -10.64 -14.79 -1.44
CA HIS A 33 -10.61 -16.25 -1.48
C HIS A 33 -9.27 -16.81 -0.97
N SER A 34 -8.15 -16.16 -1.24
CA SER A 34 -6.82 -16.61 -0.81
C SER A 34 -6.44 -16.17 0.61
N THR A 35 -7.06 -15.10 1.13
CA THR A 35 -6.80 -14.62 2.50
C THR A 35 -7.44 -15.57 3.50
N MET A 36 -6.62 -16.32 4.22
CA MET A 36 -7.05 -17.22 5.29
C MET A 36 -6.46 -16.80 6.63
N HIS A 37 -7.26 -16.92 7.70
CA HIS A 37 -6.77 -16.73 9.05
C HIS A 37 -5.73 -17.80 9.41
N PRO A 38 -4.63 -17.49 10.14
CA PRO A 38 -3.56 -18.45 10.45
C PRO A 38 -4.05 -19.78 11.04
N SER A 39 -5.07 -19.75 11.91
CA SER A 39 -5.63 -20.98 12.50
C SER A 39 -6.32 -21.90 11.48
N VAL A 40 -6.94 -21.32 10.43
CA VAL A 40 -7.57 -22.07 9.34
C VAL A 40 -6.50 -22.58 8.39
N TYR A 41 -5.48 -21.75 8.11
CA TYR A 41 -4.36 -22.11 7.26
C TYR A 41 -3.55 -23.30 7.83
N ILE A 42 -3.30 -23.33 9.14
CA ILE A 42 -2.62 -24.46 9.79
C ILE A 42 -3.45 -25.74 9.66
N LYS A 43 -4.78 -25.65 9.86
CA LYS A 43 -5.69 -26.79 9.70
C LYS A 43 -5.70 -27.31 8.27
N SER A 44 -5.76 -26.43 7.27
CA SER A 44 -5.79 -26.85 5.87
C SER A 44 -4.50 -27.57 5.46
N ILE A 45 -3.32 -27.11 5.92
CA ILE A 45 -2.07 -27.83 5.69
C ILE A 45 -2.08 -29.21 6.35
N ASN A 46 -2.54 -29.31 7.60
CA ASN A 46 -2.64 -30.59 8.30
C ASN A 46 -3.63 -31.54 7.61
N GLU A 47 -4.76 -31.04 7.11
CA GLU A 47 -5.72 -31.82 6.34
C GLU A 47 -5.14 -32.30 5.01
N ILE A 48 -4.34 -31.48 4.31
CA ILE A 48 -3.64 -31.87 3.08
C ILE A 48 -2.64 -33.00 3.38
N ARG A 49 -1.82 -32.86 4.44
CA ARG A 49 -0.82 -33.86 4.80
C ARG A 49 -1.39 -35.15 5.36
N LYS A 50 -2.53 -35.10 6.08
CA LYS A 50 -3.18 -36.27 6.68
C LYS A 50 -4.17 -36.97 5.76
N ASN A 51 -4.55 -36.36 4.64
CA ASN A 51 -5.47 -36.98 3.69
C ASN A 51 -4.69 -37.85 2.70
N PRO A 52 -4.86 -39.19 2.74
CA PRO A 52 -4.13 -40.12 1.88
C PRO A 52 -4.41 -39.90 0.38
N GLN A 53 -5.56 -39.33 0.04
CA GLN A 53 -5.96 -39.04 -1.34
C GLN A 53 -5.37 -37.74 -1.89
N LYS A 54 -4.81 -36.87 -1.04
CA LYS A 54 -4.38 -35.52 -1.45
C LYS A 54 -2.87 -35.35 -1.61
N GLN A 55 -2.04 -36.12 -0.89
CA GLN A 55 -0.57 -36.19 -1.04
C GLN A 55 0.02 -37.12 0.05
N CYS A 56 0.11 -38.41 -0.24
CA CYS A 56 0.79 -39.39 0.63
C CYS A 56 2.24 -39.57 0.16
N PHE A 57 3.19 -38.84 0.77
CA PHE A 57 4.62 -38.99 0.44
C PHE A 57 5.18 -40.34 0.91
N GLU A 58 4.50 -40.97 1.87
CA GLU A 58 4.83 -42.23 2.48
C GLU A 58 4.60 -43.42 1.50
N GLU A 59 3.70 -43.24 0.53
CA GLU A 59 3.40 -44.20 -0.53
C GLU A 59 4.06 -43.83 -1.88
N ASP A 60 4.79 -42.71 -1.94
CA ASP A 60 5.43 -42.25 -3.18
C ASP A 60 6.68 -43.11 -3.50
N PRO A 61 6.71 -43.81 -4.65
CA PRO A 61 7.82 -44.68 -5.01
C PRO A 61 9.14 -43.94 -5.21
N PHE A 62 9.12 -42.66 -5.58
CA PHE A 62 10.32 -41.84 -5.71
C PHE A 62 10.86 -41.44 -4.34
N VAL A 63 10.00 -41.11 -3.38
CA VAL A 63 10.43 -40.80 -2.00
C VAL A 63 11.04 -42.04 -1.35
N ALA A 64 10.41 -43.20 -1.54
CA ALA A 64 10.91 -44.48 -1.05
C ALA A 64 12.26 -44.86 -1.69
N ALA A 65 12.43 -44.66 -3.01
CA ALA A 65 13.68 -44.95 -3.71
C ALA A 65 14.88 -44.14 -3.17
N TRP A 66 14.62 -42.97 -2.59
CA TRP A 66 15.64 -42.11 -1.97
C TRP A 66 15.80 -42.34 -0.47
N ASN A 67 15.13 -43.35 0.12
CA ASN A 67 15.11 -43.63 1.56
C ASN A 67 14.73 -42.40 2.41
N MET A 68 13.82 -41.56 1.90
CA MET A 68 13.33 -40.38 2.61
C MET A 68 12.06 -40.70 3.40
N ASN A 69 11.91 -40.07 4.56
CA ASN A 69 10.69 -40.11 5.36
C ASN A 69 10.26 -38.67 5.69
N VAL A 70 9.01 -38.33 5.39
CA VAL A 70 8.47 -36.97 5.55
C VAL A 70 7.44 -36.96 6.66
N SER A 71 7.71 -36.24 7.75
CA SER A 71 6.74 -36.08 8.85
C SER A 71 5.43 -35.45 8.37
N THR A 72 4.30 -35.93 8.87
CA THR A 72 2.98 -35.35 8.63
C THR A 72 2.68 -34.17 9.57
N ASP A 73 3.38 -34.09 10.70
CA ASP A 73 3.22 -33.02 11.68
C ASP A 73 4.18 -31.86 11.40
N MET A 74 3.70 -30.63 11.70
CA MET A 74 4.49 -29.41 11.60
C MET A 74 5.62 -29.38 12.64
N LEU A 75 6.78 -28.87 12.22
CA LEU A 75 7.92 -28.70 13.11
C LEU A 75 7.62 -27.67 14.21
N THR A 76 7.84 -28.06 15.47
CA THR A 76 7.75 -27.15 16.62
C THR A 76 9.12 -26.56 16.90
N LEU A 77 9.20 -25.23 16.92
CA LEU A 77 10.45 -24.50 17.18
C LEU A 77 10.27 -23.57 18.39
N PRO A 78 11.27 -23.50 19.30
CA PRO A 78 11.24 -22.51 20.37
C PRO A 78 11.38 -21.11 19.78
N ALA A 79 10.47 -20.22 20.15
CA ALA A 79 10.46 -18.83 19.72
C ALA A 79 10.37 -17.87 20.91
N ARG A 80 10.76 -16.61 20.69
CA ARG A 80 10.71 -15.55 21.71
C ARG A 80 9.94 -14.37 21.14
N VAL A 81 9.04 -13.80 21.93
CA VAL A 81 8.45 -12.49 21.63
C VAL A 81 9.35 -11.42 22.24
N LEU A 82 9.92 -10.56 21.41
CA LEU A 82 10.75 -9.46 21.91
C LEU A 82 9.85 -8.40 22.58
N PRO A 83 10.29 -7.81 23.70
CA PRO A 83 9.55 -6.71 24.31
C PRO A 83 9.56 -5.51 23.36
N MET A 84 8.49 -4.73 23.39
CA MET A 84 8.40 -3.48 22.66
C MET A 84 9.50 -2.52 23.14
N PRO A 85 10.22 -1.84 22.22
CA PRO A 85 11.16 -0.79 22.61
C PRO A 85 10.40 0.43 23.13
N GLU A 86 11.03 1.18 24.02
CA GLU A 86 10.50 2.48 24.43
C GLU A 86 10.60 3.49 23.28
N ILE A 87 9.48 4.17 22.97
CA ILE A 87 9.45 5.21 21.94
C ILE A 87 9.48 6.57 22.61
N VAL A 88 10.58 7.29 22.42
CA VAL A 88 10.80 8.62 22.99
C VAL A 88 10.38 9.72 22.02
N TYR A 89 9.30 10.43 22.33
CA TYR A 89 8.85 11.58 21.54
C TYR A 89 9.40 12.89 22.10
N THR A 90 9.29 13.10 23.40
CA THR A 90 9.88 14.24 24.09
C THR A 90 10.45 13.75 25.41
N ASP A 91 11.24 14.56 26.10
CA ASP A 91 11.77 14.18 27.41
C ASP A 91 10.65 13.88 28.43
N GLN A 92 9.44 14.39 28.19
CA GLN A 92 8.26 14.21 29.04
C GLN A 92 7.29 13.13 28.53
N TYR A 93 7.38 12.74 27.25
CA TYR A 93 6.45 11.78 26.65
C TYR A 93 7.19 10.60 26.01
N HIS A 94 7.05 9.45 26.68
CA HIS A 94 7.60 8.17 26.29
C HIS A 94 6.48 7.15 26.18
N VAL A 95 6.50 6.34 25.12
CA VAL A 95 5.57 5.23 24.95
C VAL A 95 6.25 3.95 25.39
N THR A 96 5.77 3.42 26.51
CA THR A 96 6.19 2.13 27.07
C THR A 96 5.19 1.04 26.74
N SER A 97 5.59 -0.23 26.87
CA SER A 97 4.73 -1.41 26.62
C SER A 97 3.40 -1.39 27.38
N GLY A 98 3.35 -0.85 28.61
CA GLY A 98 2.12 -0.75 29.40
C GLY A 98 1.10 0.28 28.91
N ALA A 99 1.49 1.16 27.99
CA ALA A 99 0.63 2.22 27.44
C ALA A 99 -0.07 1.82 26.13
N VAL A 100 0.29 0.67 25.56
CA VAL A 100 -0.20 0.18 24.26
C VAL A 100 -1.24 -0.92 24.47
N ARG A 101 -2.36 -0.86 23.74
CA ARG A 101 -3.40 -1.89 23.78
C ARG A 101 -3.03 -3.14 22.96
N ASP A 102 -2.51 -2.93 21.75
CA ASP A 102 -2.26 -4.01 20.78
C ASP A 102 -0.78 -4.14 20.43
N VAL A 103 -0.26 -5.37 20.44
CA VAL A 103 1.14 -5.69 20.11
C VAL A 103 1.49 -5.19 18.71
N GLY A 104 2.62 -4.49 18.59
CA GLY A 104 3.11 -3.98 17.31
C GLY A 104 2.44 -2.67 16.84
N THR A 105 1.56 -2.09 17.66
CA THR A 105 0.95 -0.79 17.37
C THR A 105 1.39 0.24 18.40
N TRP A 106 1.36 1.52 18.03
CA TRP A 106 1.33 2.60 18.99
C TRP A 106 0.52 3.74 18.38
N GLN A 107 -0.27 4.41 19.20
CA GLN A 107 -0.96 5.61 18.77
C GLN A 107 -0.14 6.82 19.18
N MET A 108 0.11 7.69 18.21
CA MET A 108 0.58 9.03 18.47
C MET A 108 -0.50 9.77 19.26
N LYS A 109 -0.34 9.92 20.58
CA LYS A 109 -1.03 11.01 21.28
C LYS A 109 -0.61 12.34 20.64
N PRO A 110 -1.45 13.39 20.73
CA PRO A 110 -1.12 14.73 20.22
C PRO A 110 0.07 15.29 20.98
N THR A 111 1.25 14.91 20.52
CA THR A 111 2.56 15.19 21.09
C THR A 111 3.45 15.68 19.96
N ARG A 112 4.38 16.57 20.33
CA ARG A 112 5.34 17.16 19.40
C ARG A 112 6.34 16.11 18.92
N PHE A 113 6.90 16.33 17.75
CA PHE A 113 8.06 15.55 17.31
C PHE A 113 9.25 15.79 18.24
N ARG A 114 10.12 14.78 18.38
CA ARG A 114 11.37 14.89 19.16
C ARG A 114 12.27 16.01 18.64
N THR A 115 12.33 16.14 17.34
CA THR A 115 13.02 17.21 16.66
C THR A 115 12.13 17.65 15.51
N PRO A 116 11.27 18.66 15.70
CA PRO A 116 10.42 19.13 14.64
C PRO A 116 11.27 19.75 13.54
N ALA A 117 10.99 19.36 12.29
CA ALA A 117 11.62 19.98 11.15
C ALA A 117 11.07 21.41 10.96
N LYS A 118 11.92 22.32 10.48
CA LYS A 118 11.44 23.64 10.06
C LYS A 118 10.67 23.49 8.76
N PHE A 119 9.42 23.91 8.74
CA PHE A 119 8.66 23.98 7.50
C PHE A 119 9.24 25.11 6.63
N PRO A 120 9.30 24.95 5.29
CA PRO A 120 9.79 26.02 4.43
C PRO A 120 8.97 27.30 4.55
N ALA A 121 9.64 28.43 4.77
CA ALA A 121 8.98 29.74 4.84
C ALA A 121 8.32 30.13 3.51
N VAL A 122 8.88 29.65 2.39
CA VAL A 122 8.32 29.80 1.06
C VAL A 122 7.99 28.41 0.53
N TRP A 123 6.69 28.15 0.39
CA TRP A 123 6.16 26.95 -0.24
C TRP A 123 4.92 27.30 -1.07
N GLY A 124 4.57 26.40 -1.98
CA GLY A 124 3.43 26.58 -2.88
C GLY A 124 2.42 25.44 -2.83
N MET A 125 1.20 25.75 -3.21
CA MET A 125 0.14 24.78 -3.44
C MET A 125 -0.32 24.88 -4.89
N ILE A 126 -0.46 23.74 -5.56
CA ILE A 126 -0.90 23.64 -6.94
C ILE A 126 -2.16 22.78 -6.96
N ASN A 127 -3.31 23.39 -7.25
CA ASN A 127 -4.57 22.69 -7.40
C ASN A 127 -4.76 22.24 -8.85
N LEU A 128 -4.61 20.94 -9.10
CA LEU A 128 -4.88 20.32 -10.41
C LEU A 128 -6.28 19.70 -10.52
N SER A 129 -7.07 19.82 -9.45
CA SER A 129 -8.42 19.25 -9.36
C SER A 129 -9.49 20.31 -9.66
N SER A 130 -10.74 19.90 -9.70
CA SER A 130 -11.90 20.78 -9.78
C SER A 130 -12.37 21.27 -8.40
N LEU A 131 -11.56 21.11 -7.35
CA LEU A 131 -11.88 21.64 -6.02
C LEU A 131 -11.83 23.17 -6.04
N ASP A 132 -12.72 23.79 -5.27
CA ASP A 132 -12.73 25.23 -5.11
C ASP A 132 -11.57 25.70 -4.21
N GLN A 133 -11.27 27.00 -4.33
CA GLN A 133 -10.22 27.62 -3.51
C GLN A 133 -10.53 27.49 -2.00
N HIS A 134 -11.81 27.54 -1.60
CA HIS A 134 -12.19 27.44 -0.20
C HIS A 134 -11.85 26.06 0.41
N ALA A 135 -12.12 24.95 -0.30
CA ALA A 135 -11.69 23.63 0.16
C ALA A 135 -10.17 23.51 0.26
N CYS A 136 -9.43 24.14 -0.65
CA CYS A 136 -7.97 24.18 -0.59
C CYS A 136 -7.47 25.01 0.60
N GLU A 137 -8.19 26.09 0.94
CA GLU A 137 -7.92 26.91 2.12
C GLU A 137 -8.13 26.14 3.42
N ASP A 138 -9.27 25.47 3.56
CA ASP A 138 -9.57 24.62 4.71
C ASP A 138 -8.52 23.52 4.88
N PHE A 139 -8.09 22.90 3.77
CA PHE A 139 -7.03 21.89 3.80
C PHE A 139 -5.71 22.43 4.37
N TYR A 140 -5.20 23.58 3.89
CA TYR A 140 -3.92 24.09 4.41
C TYR A 140 -4.07 24.65 5.83
N ASN A 141 -5.24 25.19 6.20
CA ASN A 141 -5.50 25.65 7.56
C ASN A 141 -5.43 24.48 8.55
N GLU A 142 -6.03 23.34 8.19
CA GLU A 142 -5.99 22.13 8.99
C GLU A 142 -4.57 21.52 9.03
N LEU A 143 -3.86 21.53 7.90
CA LEU A 143 -2.45 21.12 7.84
C LEU A 143 -1.58 21.99 8.76
N SER A 144 -1.77 23.31 8.73
CA SER A 144 -1.04 24.26 9.58
C SER A 144 -1.35 24.03 11.06
N ARG A 145 -2.63 23.85 11.41
CA ARG A 145 -3.07 23.51 12.77
C ARG A 145 -2.38 22.25 13.28
N ILE A 146 -2.42 21.16 12.51
CA ILE A 146 -1.78 19.89 12.88
C ILE A 146 -0.25 20.07 12.96
N ALA A 147 0.38 20.77 12.04
CA ALA A 147 1.82 21.01 12.06
C ALA A 147 2.26 21.74 13.34
N VAL A 148 1.54 22.80 13.72
CA VAL A 148 1.80 23.58 14.95
C VAL A 148 1.63 22.72 16.20
N GLU A 149 0.60 21.87 16.26
CA GLU A 149 0.42 20.89 17.34
C GLU A 149 1.60 19.92 17.44
N ARG A 150 2.23 19.58 16.31
CA ARG A 150 3.43 18.73 16.26
C ARG A 150 4.75 19.48 16.47
N GLY A 151 4.70 20.80 16.71
CA GLY A 151 5.86 21.65 16.94
C GLY A 151 6.54 22.17 15.68
N MET A 152 5.88 22.07 14.53
CA MET A 152 6.35 22.60 13.25
C MET A 152 5.60 23.89 12.93
N GLU A 153 6.31 25.01 12.82
CA GLU A 153 5.72 26.28 12.35
C GLU A 153 5.41 26.16 10.86
N CYS A 154 4.13 26.13 10.48
CA CYS A 154 3.68 26.00 9.11
C CYS A 154 2.92 27.27 8.69
N CYS A 155 3.58 28.13 7.92
CA CYS A 155 2.96 29.34 7.39
C CYS A 155 1.98 28.99 6.24
N PRO A 156 1.00 29.86 5.93
CA PRO A 156 0.18 29.72 4.72
C PRO A 156 1.04 29.64 3.44
N PRO A 157 0.57 28.97 2.38
CA PRO A 157 1.30 28.88 1.12
C PRO A 157 1.48 30.27 0.52
N VAL A 158 2.71 30.59 0.09
CA VAL A 158 3.04 31.87 -0.55
C VAL A 158 2.63 31.87 -2.02
N ILE A 159 2.61 30.69 -2.63
CA ILE A 159 2.25 30.49 -4.04
C ILE A 159 0.99 29.62 -4.09
N TYR A 160 -0.02 30.09 -4.80
CA TYR A 160 -1.21 29.29 -5.12
C TYR A 160 -1.45 29.34 -6.62
N GLU A 161 -1.48 28.18 -7.25
CA GLU A 161 -1.78 28.03 -8.68
C GLU A 161 -2.96 27.08 -8.85
N GLU A 162 -3.87 27.42 -9.75
CA GLU A 162 -5.04 26.61 -10.05
C GLU A 162 -5.11 26.28 -11.54
N TYR A 163 -5.28 25.00 -11.85
CA TYR A 163 -5.44 24.52 -13.20
C TYR A 163 -6.23 23.20 -13.18
N ASP A 164 -7.53 23.26 -13.46
CA ASP A 164 -8.33 22.04 -13.56
C ASP A 164 -7.79 21.13 -14.67
N SER A 165 -7.19 20.01 -14.26
CA SER A 165 -6.59 19.03 -15.15
C SER A 165 -7.43 17.76 -15.31
N THR A 166 -8.68 17.76 -14.85
CA THR A 166 -9.57 16.58 -14.90
C THR A 166 -9.70 15.97 -16.29
N ASN A 167 -9.72 16.79 -17.34
CA ASN A 167 -9.80 16.37 -18.74
C ASN A 167 -8.46 16.44 -19.51
N SER A 168 -7.37 16.76 -18.83
CA SER A 168 -6.05 16.95 -19.46
C SER A 168 -5.27 15.65 -19.55
N ARG A 169 -4.53 15.46 -20.66
CA ARG A 169 -3.56 14.37 -20.80
C ARG A 169 -2.34 14.63 -19.90
N ALA A 170 -1.65 13.56 -19.51
CA ALA A 170 -0.44 13.64 -18.67
C ALA A 170 0.60 14.64 -19.20
N ASP A 171 0.84 14.66 -20.52
CA ASP A 171 1.80 15.59 -21.13
C ASP A 171 1.39 17.06 -20.95
N GLY A 172 0.09 17.36 -20.99
CA GLY A 172 -0.44 18.70 -20.73
C GLY A 172 -0.21 19.14 -19.28
N ILE A 173 -0.46 18.23 -18.34
CA ILE A 173 -0.25 18.46 -16.91
C ILE A 173 1.23 18.74 -16.63
N ILE A 174 2.13 17.91 -17.18
CA ILE A 174 3.58 18.07 -17.00
C ILE A 174 4.05 19.42 -17.54
N ARG A 175 3.55 19.85 -18.71
CA ARG A 175 3.90 21.15 -19.29
C ARG A 175 3.48 22.30 -18.39
N VAL A 176 2.25 22.27 -17.88
CA VAL A 176 1.73 23.30 -16.96
C VAL A 176 2.50 23.31 -15.65
N LEU A 177 2.78 22.15 -15.06
CA LEU A 177 3.62 22.03 -13.86
C LEU A 177 5.01 22.62 -14.08
N ASN A 178 5.67 22.29 -15.19
CA ASN A 178 6.99 22.85 -15.50
C ASN A 178 6.96 24.37 -15.63
N GLN A 179 5.90 24.93 -16.21
CA GLN A 179 5.72 26.38 -16.30
C GLN A 179 5.56 27.02 -14.91
N PHE A 180 4.76 26.42 -14.02
CA PHE A 180 4.60 26.89 -12.64
C PHE A 180 5.89 26.78 -11.83
N LEU A 181 6.64 25.69 -11.99
CA LEU A 181 7.93 25.51 -11.32
C LEU A 181 8.97 26.52 -11.80
N GLN A 182 9.04 26.78 -13.12
CA GLN A 182 9.96 27.77 -13.69
C GLN A 182 9.64 29.20 -13.22
N ARG A 183 8.35 29.55 -13.14
CA ARG A 183 7.91 30.86 -12.64
C ARG A 183 8.28 31.05 -11.16
N ASN A 184 8.30 29.96 -10.40
CA ASN A 184 8.47 29.96 -8.96
C ASN A 184 9.80 29.30 -8.53
N ASN A 185 10.90 29.60 -9.23
CA ASN A 185 12.22 28.96 -9.02
C ASN A 185 12.86 29.21 -7.64
N GLY A 186 12.27 30.08 -6.80
CA GLY A 186 12.70 30.31 -5.41
C GLY A 186 12.01 29.41 -4.38
N CYS A 187 11.07 28.57 -4.81
CA CYS A 187 10.29 27.68 -3.97
C CYS A 187 10.76 26.23 -4.13
N ASN A 188 11.15 25.59 -3.03
CA ASN A 188 11.67 24.22 -3.04
C ASN A 188 10.65 23.17 -2.58
N PHE A 189 9.44 23.58 -2.20
CA PHE A 189 8.41 22.70 -1.66
C PHE A 189 7.04 23.04 -2.22
N PHE A 190 6.42 22.08 -2.90
CA PHE A 190 5.08 22.21 -3.46
C PHE A 190 4.19 21.07 -2.99
N VAL A 191 2.97 21.43 -2.59
CA VAL A 191 1.88 20.48 -2.35
C VAL A 191 0.99 20.49 -3.59
N VAL A 192 0.82 19.34 -4.23
CA VAL A 192 0.02 19.21 -5.45
C VAL A 192 -1.25 18.44 -5.15
N ILE A 193 -2.40 19.06 -5.37
CA ILE A 193 -3.71 18.43 -5.23
C ILE A 193 -4.06 17.82 -6.59
N LEU A 194 -4.20 16.50 -6.64
CA LEU A 194 -4.46 15.76 -7.87
C LEU A 194 -5.95 15.47 -8.03
N PRO A 195 -6.48 15.48 -9.27
CA PRO A 195 -7.84 15.03 -9.53
C PRO A 195 -7.95 13.53 -9.24
N VAL A 196 -9.12 13.11 -8.76
CA VAL A 196 -9.42 11.69 -8.54
C VAL A 196 -9.37 10.97 -9.90
N LYS A 197 -8.70 9.82 -9.96
CA LYS A 197 -8.81 8.93 -11.11
C LYS A 197 -10.25 8.43 -11.21
N THR A 198 -11.03 8.97 -12.12
CA THR A 198 -12.23 8.32 -12.62
C THR A 198 -11.78 7.14 -13.46
N THR A 199 -11.69 5.97 -12.85
CA THR A 199 -11.63 4.71 -13.59
C THR A 199 -12.87 4.66 -14.45
N LYS A 200 -12.73 4.91 -15.76
CA LYS A 200 -13.81 4.67 -16.71
C LYS A 200 -14.21 3.20 -16.57
N GLN A 201 -15.45 2.96 -16.17
CA GLN A 201 -16.09 1.63 -16.23
C GLN A 201 -16.13 1.13 -17.67
#